data_AF-A0A3G6IXC1-F1
#
_entry.id   AF-A0A3G6IXC1-F1
#
_cell.length_a   1.000
_cell.length_b   1.000
_cell.length_c   1.000
_cell.angle_alpha   90.00
_cell.angle_beta   90.00
_cell.angle_gamma   90.00
#
_symmetry.space_group_name_H-M   'P 1'
#
loop_
_entity.id
_entity.type
_entity.pdbx_description
1 polymer ?
#
loop_
_entity_poly.entity_id
_entity_poly.type
_entity_poly.pdbx_seq_one_letter_code
_entity_poly.pdbx_strand_id
1 'polypeptide(L)'
;MKIDLERVIVRLGAPAIAPGVAEVRMLPEHYFPHHWPETEQHLPVLSGEPGRRELCREDLFALGAAASGPEDMRNFYVAVCAWGAGTSALSAYRLARPLAEPELEEHLWAGLRRAQRGDALGAYEALSGEHRVRFLGPAFFSKLMHFMAPPPEVGDVRPPLILDSRVAQALGWRKTASWSLAEYRAYLDAAEELRARWRPDLPLDVVEYQLFAVGKQP
;
A
#
# COMPACT_ATOMS: atom_id res chain seq x y z
N MET A 1 18.60 -9.96 -4.60
CA MET A 1 19.19 -8.64 -4.27
C MET A 1 19.50 -8.64 -2.79
N LYS A 2 20.71 -8.26 -2.36
CA LYS A 2 21.10 -8.32 -0.95
C LYS A 2 20.72 -7.00 -0.27
N ILE A 3 19.89 -7.07 0.77
CA ILE A 3 19.54 -5.93 1.62
C ILE A 3 20.54 -5.90 2.78
N ASP A 4 21.12 -4.73 3.04
CA ASP A 4 22.01 -4.52 4.18
C ASP A 4 21.18 -4.14 5.40
N LEU A 5 20.76 -5.15 6.16
CA LEU A 5 19.84 -4.99 7.29
C LEU A 5 20.43 -4.13 8.41
N GLU A 6 21.74 -4.23 8.69
CA GLU A 6 22.38 -3.39 9.70
C GLU A 6 22.28 -1.91 9.32
N ARG A 7 22.57 -1.60 8.05
CA ARG A 7 22.42 -0.23 7.55
C ARG A 7 20.97 0.24 7.61
N VAL A 8 20.00 -0.63 7.30
CA VAL A 8 18.58 -0.27 7.37
C VAL A 8 18.14 -0.04 8.82
N ILE A 9 18.53 -0.89 9.78
CA ILE A 9 18.24 -0.72 11.21
C ILE A 9 18.74 0.62 11.72
N VAL A 10 19.98 1.01 11.36
CA VAL A 10 20.52 2.32 11.71
C VAL A 10 19.65 3.45 11.17
N ARG A 11 19.09 3.31 9.96
CA ARG A 11 18.19 4.31 9.37
C ARG A 11 16.82 4.33 10.04
N LEU A 12 16.28 3.19 10.48
CA LEU A 12 15.00 3.14 11.22
C LEU A 12 15.07 3.95 12.52
N GLY A 13 16.26 4.09 13.09
CA GLY A 13 16.52 4.86 14.31
C GLY A 13 16.27 4.04 15.57
N ALA A 14 16.29 4.71 16.73
CA ALA A 14 16.14 4.04 18.01
C ALA A 14 14.75 3.37 18.13
N PRO A 15 14.62 2.14 18.66
CA PRO A 15 13.32 1.48 18.84
C PRO A 15 12.28 2.32 19.60
N ALA A 16 12.74 3.17 20.54
CA ALA A 16 11.90 4.04 21.34
C ALA A 16 11.20 5.17 20.55
N ILE A 17 11.67 5.49 19.33
CA ILE A 17 11.04 6.50 18.47
C ILE A 17 10.09 5.89 17.43
N ALA A 18 9.89 4.56 17.45
CA ALA A 18 8.95 3.94 16.51
C ALA A 18 7.52 4.42 16.81
N PRO A 19 6.73 4.72 15.78
CA PRO A 19 5.35 5.18 15.95
C PRO A 19 4.48 4.06 16.54
N GLY A 20 3.40 4.45 17.22
CA GLY A 20 2.41 3.51 17.72
C GLY A 20 1.54 2.93 16.59
N VAL A 21 0.91 1.78 16.83
CA VAL A 21 -0.02 1.17 15.84
C VAL A 21 -1.16 2.13 15.49
N ALA A 22 -1.78 2.76 16.49
CA ALA A 22 -2.84 3.74 16.28
C ALA A 22 -2.34 4.98 15.53
N GLU A 23 -1.10 5.42 15.80
CA GLU A 23 -0.47 6.54 15.08
C GLU A 23 -0.32 6.22 13.60
N VAL A 24 0.09 4.99 13.25
CA VAL A 24 0.21 4.56 11.85
C VAL A 24 -1.16 4.37 11.19
N ARG A 25 -2.11 3.74 11.89
CA ARG A 25 -3.39 3.33 11.28
C ARG A 25 -4.41 4.46 11.16
N MET A 26 -4.40 5.40 12.10
CA MET A 26 -5.37 6.51 12.17
C MET A 26 -4.82 7.83 11.60
N LEU A 27 -3.59 7.87 11.09
CA LEU A 27 -3.03 9.08 10.48
C LEU A 27 -3.86 9.48 9.24
N PRO A 28 -4.50 10.67 9.24
CA PRO A 28 -5.29 11.10 8.10
C PRO A 28 -4.38 11.58 6.96
N GLU A 29 -4.59 11.02 5.77
CA GLU A 29 -4.06 11.56 4.52
C GLU A 29 -5.15 12.33 3.79
N HIS A 30 -4.79 13.52 3.32
CA HIS A 30 -5.72 14.41 2.66
C HIS A 30 -5.64 14.26 1.16
N TYR A 31 -6.79 14.30 0.50
CA TYR A 31 -6.88 14.36 -0.94
C TYR A 31 -7.95 15.36 -1.40
N PHE A 32 -7.89 15.71 -2.68
CA PHE A 32 -8.77 16.69 -3.29
C PHE A 32 -9.67 16.00 -4.33
N PRO A 33 -10.99 15.88 -4.11
CA PRO A 33 -11.90 15.20 -5.04
C PRO A 33 -11.85 15.78 -6.45
N HIS A 34 -11.71 17.10 -6.60
CA HIS A 34 -11.66 17.76 -7.91
C HIS A 34 -10.43 17.40 -8.77
N HIS A 35 -9.44 16.69 -8.22
CA HIS A 35 -8.34 16.11 -9.01
C HIS A 35 -8.73 14.79 -9.72
N TRP A 36 -9.90 14.23 -9.40
CA TRP A 36 -10.41 12.98 -9.95
C TRP A 36 -11.49 13.24 -11.01
N PRO A 37 -11.73 12.29 -11.95
CA PRO A 37 -12.83 12.38 -12.91
C PRO A 37 -14.16 12.60 -12.20
N GLU A 38 -15.05 13.43 -12.77
CA GLU A 38 -16.33 13.80 -12.14
C GLU A 38 -17.16 12.58 -11.72
N THR A 39 -17.16 11.53 -12.54
CA THR A 39 -17.81 10.25 -12.27
C THR A 39 -17.30 9.56 -11.01
N GLU A 40 -16.10 9.88 -10.53
CA GLU A 40 -15.46 9.26 -9.35
C GLU A 40 -15.41 10.20 -8.14
N GLN A 41 -15.78 11.48 -8.27
CA GLN A 41 -15.68 12.46 -7.18
C GLN A 41 -16.64 12.18 -6.02
N HIS A 42 -17.65 11.34 -6.26
CA HIS A 42 -18.55 10.84 -5.22
C HIS A 42 -17.85 9.82 -4.29
N LEU A 43 -16.65 9.34 -4.66
CA LEU A 43 -15.86 8.34 -3.95
C LEU A 43 -14.49 8.91 -3.54
N PRO A 44 -13.92 8.46 -2.41
CA PRO A 44 -14.58 8.00 -1.17
C PRO A 44 -14.78 9.16 -0.17
N VAL A 45 -16.02 9.46 0.22
CA VAL A 45 -16.24 10.33 1.37
C VAL A 45 -16.39 9.46 2.62
N LEU A 46 -15.33 9.38 3.43
CA LEU A 46 -15.40 8.81 4.79
C LEU A 46 -15.39 9.91 5.85
N SER A 47 -14.59 10.97 5.63
CA SER A 47 -14.55 12.16 6.48
C SER A 47 -13.98 13.39 5.72
N GLY A 48 -13.98 14.57 6.35
CA GLY A 48 -13.44 15.82 5.80
C GLY A 48 -14.46 16.73 5.10
N GLU A 49 -14.00 17.90 4.68
CA GLU A 49 -14.80 18.95 4.05
C GLU A 49 -15.04 18.68 2.54
N PRO A 50 -16.09 19.26 1.92
CA PRO A 50 -16.41 19.00 0.51
C PRO A 50 -15.24 19.21 -0.47
N GLY A 51 -14.40 20.21 -0.20
CA GLY A 51 -13.24 20.54 -1.04
C GLY A 51 -11.98 19.74 -0.69
N ARG A 52 -11.89 19.12 0.49
CA ARG A 52 -10.70 18.44 1.01
C ARG A 52 -11.13 17.28 1.90
N ARG A 53 -10.89 16.07 1.44
CA ARG A 53 -11.33 14.83 2.09
C ARG A 53 -10.17 14.12 2.76
N GLU A 54 -10.49 13.25 3.70
CA GLU A 54 -9.53 12.52 4.52
C GLU A 54 -9.81 11.01 4.48
N LEU A 55 -8.72 10.24 4.49
CA LEU A 55 -8.71 8.79 4.65
C LEU A 55 -7.54 8.40 5.54
N CYS A 56 -7.76 7.48 6.46
CA CYS A 56 -6.68 6.80 7.19
C CYS A 56 -6.51 5.34 6.70
N ARG A 57 -5.58 4.59 7.29
CA ARG A 57 -5.38 3.18 6.91
C ARG A 57 -6.52 2.30 7.42
N GLU A 58 -7.06 2.61 8.60
CA GLU A 58 -8.18 1.88 9.21
C GLU A 58 -9.42 1.90 8.31
N ASP A 59 -9.72 3.07 7.75
CA ASP A 59 -10.75 3.27 6.72
C ASP A 59 -10.57 2.34 5.52
N LEU A 60 -9.34 2.23 5.01
CA LEU A 60 -9.03 1.41 3.84
C LEU A 60 -9.06 -0.08 4.15
N PHE A 61 -8.64 -0.50 5.34
CA PHE A 61 -8.81 -1.87 5.82
C PHE A 61 -10.29 -2.24 5.97
N ALA A 62 -11.13 -1.33 6.49
CA ALA A 62 -12.56 -1.55 6.59
C ALA A 62 -13.20 -1.72 5.20
N LEU A 63 -12.80 -0.91 4.22
CA LEU A 63 -13.25 -1.07 2.82
C LEU A 63 -12.80 -2.42 2.23
N GLY A 64 -11.54 -2.82 2.43
CA GLY A 64 -11.04 -4.11 1.94
C GLY A 64 -11.71 -5.31 2.61
N ALA A 65 -12.02 -5.22 3.90
CA ALA A 65 -12.73 -6.25 4.64
C ALA A 65 -14.20 -6.40 4.21
N ALA A 66 -14.84 -5.30 3.79
CA ALA A 66 -16.21 -5.29 3.29
C ALA A 66 -16.34 -5.78 1.83
N ALA A 67 -15.26 -5.71 1.04
CA ALA A 67 -15.27 -6.09 -0.36
C ALA A 67 -15.49 -7.60 -0.56
N SER A 68 -16.47 -7.95 -1.40
CA SER A 68 -16.94 -9.32 -1.62
C SER A 68 -16.98 -9.76 -3.08
N GLY A 69 -16.80 -8.81 -4.01
CA GLY A 69 -16.82 -9.09 -5.44
C GLY A 69 -16.19 -7.99 -6.32
N PRO A 70 -16.16 -8.20 -7.65
CA PRO A 70 -15.69 -7.20 -8.62
C PRO A 70 -16.37 -5.85 -8.50
N GLU A 71 -17.67 -5.82 -8.18
CA GLU A 71 -18.48 -4.61 -8.05
C GLU A 71 -17.94 -3.61 -7.02
N ASP A 72 -17.20 -4.08 -6.01
CA ASP A 72 -16.60 -3.25 -4.96
C ASP A 72 -15.24 -2.64 -5.39
N MET A 73 -14.62 -3.19 -6.45
CA MET A 73 -13.22 -2.93 -6.77
C MET A 73 -12.98 -1.51 -7.28
N ARG A 74 -13.93 -0.90 -7.98
CA ARG A 74 -13.79 0.50 -8.42
C ARG A 74 -13.70 1.44 -7.22
N ASN A 75 -14.61 1.30 -6.27
CA ASN A 75 -14.65 2.14 -5.08
C ASN A 75 -13.40 1.93 -4.22
N PHE A 76 -13.03 0.66 -3.99
CA PHE A 76 -11.82 0.31 -3.26
C PHE A 76 -10.56 0.86 -3.95
N TYR A 77 -10.48 0.74 -5.27
CA TYR A 77 -9.37 1.25 -6.08
C TYR A 77 -9.22 2.77 -5.93
N VAL A 78 -10.32 3.51 -6.16
CA VAL A 78 -10.31 4.98 -6.06
C VAL A 78 -9.91 5.39 -4.65
N ALA A 79 -10.40 4.72 -3.61
CA ALA A 79 -10.06 5.06 -2.24
C ALA A 79 -8.57 4.89 -1.91
N VAL A 80 -8.00 3.72 -2.20
CA VAL A 80 -6.58 3.46 -1.95
C VAL A 80 -5.70 4.36 -2.79
N CYS A 81 -6.09 4.65 -4.03
CA CYS A 81 -5.32 5.52 -4.91
C CYS A 81 -5.43 7.00 -4.53
N ALA A 82 -6.59 7.47 -4.06
CA ALA A 82 -6.77 8.82 -3.52
C ALA A 82 -5.89 9.03 -2.27
N TRP A 83 -5.91 8.07 -1.34
CA TRP A 83 -5.02 8.06 -0.19
C TRP A 83 -3.54 8.10 -0.60
N GLY A 84 -3.13 7.20 -1.52
CA GLY A 84 -1.74 7.11 -1.96
C GLY A 84 -1.25 8.29 -2.80
N ALA A 85 -2.15 9.01 -3.48
CA ALA A 85 -1.84 10.22 -4.24
C ALA A 85 -1.73 11.46 -3.34
N GLY A 86 -2.45 11.45 -2.21
CA GLY A 86 -2.64 12.60 -1.34
C GLY A 86 -3.15 13.81 -2.11
N THR A 87 -2.49 14.95 -1.93
CA THR A 87 -2.87 16.23 -2.53
C THR A 87 -2.35 16.45 -3.96
N SER A 88 -1.64 15.49 -4.56
CA SER A 88 -0.97 15.65 -5.85
C SER A 88 -1.93 15.48 -7.04
N ALA A 89 -2.25 16.56 -7.74
CA ALA A 89 -3.05 16.53 -8.97
C ALA A 89 -2.46 15.64 -10.07
N LEU A 90 -1.13 15.71 -10.26
CA LEU A 90 -0.44 14.87 -11.25
C LEU A 90 -0.51 13.38 -10.91
N SER A 91 -0.41 13.04 -9.62
CA SER A 91 -0.52 11.65 -9.17
C SER A 91 -1.95 11.15 -9.36
N ALA A 92 -2.95 11.93 -8.95
CA ALA A 92 -4.37 11.63 -9.17
C ALA A 92 -4.68 11.41 -10.66
N TYR A 93 -4.24 12.32 -11.54
CA TYR A 93 -4.40 12.16 -12.99
C TYR A 93 -3.80 10.84 -13.51
N ARG A 94 -2.59 10.47 -13.06
CA ARG A 94 -1.95 9.20 -13.47
C ARG A 94 -2.71 7.97 -12.98
N LEU A 95 -3.27 8.05 -11.78
CA LEU A 95 -4.04 6.99 -11.13
C LEU A 95 -5.50 6.93 -11.59
N ALA A 96 -5.99 7.95 -12.28
CA ALA A 96 -7.28 7.87 -12.95
C ALA A 96 -7.20 7.06 -14.26
N ARG A 97 -6.02 6.85 -14.83
CA ARG A 97 -5.87 6.18 -16.15
C ARG A 97 -6.34 4.72 -16.16
N PRO A 98 -6.09 3.89 -15.11
CA PRO A 98 -6.63 2.53 -15.05
C PRO A 98 -8.15 2.45 -15.08
N LEU A 99 -8.87 3.51 -14.69
CA LEU A 99 -10.35 3.53 -14.64
C LEU A 99 -11.04 3.37 -16.00
N ALA A 100 -10.29 3.56 -17.09
CA ALA A 100 -10.77 3.39 -18.46
C ALA A 100 -10.58 1.96 -19.00
N GLU A 101 -9.98 1.04 -18.22
CA GLU A 101 -9.82 -0.36 -18.63
C GLU A 101 -11.17 -1.10 -18.49
N PRO A 102 -11.68 -1.76 -19.54
CA PRO A 102 -13.01 -2.41 -19.52
C PRO A 102 -13.19 -3.57 -18.53
N GLU A 103 -12.09 -4.15 -18.02
CA GLU A 103 -12.07 -5.31 -17.11
C GLU A 103 -11.30 -4.98 -15.81
N LEU A 104 -11.27 -3.69 -15.44
CA LEU A 104 -10.56 -3.22 -14.26
C LEU A 104 -11.01 -3.99 -13.01
N GLU A 105 -12.31 -4.02 -12.77
CA GLU A 105 -12.93 -4.61 -11.60
C GLU A 105 -12.63 -6.11 -11.50
N GLU A 106 -12.80 -6.85 -12.59
CA GLU A 106 -12.56 -8.29 -12.67
C GLU A 106 -11.08 -8.63 -12.43
N HIS A 107 -10.16 -7.89 -13.06
CA HIS A 107 -8.73 -8.11 -12.90
C HIS A 107 -8.27 -7.77 -11.47
N LEU A 108 -8.73 -6.64 -10.92
CA LEU A 108 -8.44 -6.29 -9.54
C LEU A 108 -8.95 -7.35 -8.58
N TRP A 109 -10.20 -7.78 -8.69
CA TRP A 109 -10.77 -8.79 -7.80
C TRP A 109 -10.03 -10.12 -7.90
N ALA A 110 -9.74 -10.58 -9.11
CA ALA A 110 -9.10 -11.88 -9.34
C ALA A 110 -7.70 -11.96 -8.69
N GLY A 111 -6.93 -10.85 -8.72
CA GLY A 111 -5.65 -10.73 -8.03
C GLY A 111 -5.77 -10.47 -6.52
N LEU A 112 -6.58 -9.50 -6.12
CA LEU A 112 -6.68 -9.01 -4.74
C LEU A 112 -7.34 -10.01 -3.80
N ARG A 113 -8.28 -10.83 -4.25
CA ARG A 113 -8.86 -11.91 -3.43
C ARG A 113 -7.83 -12.93 -2.93
N ARG A 114 -6.67 -13.04 -3.59
CA ARG A 114 -5.55 -13.88 -3.11
C ARG A 114 -4.91 -13.24 -1.87
N ALA A 115 -4.68 -11.93 -1.88
CA ALA A 115 -4.18 -11.18 -0.73
C ALA A 115 -5.18 -11.24 0.45
N GLN A 116 -6.48 -11.10 0.17
CA GLN A 116 -7.55 -11.26 1.17
C GLN A 116 -7.49 -12.63 1.90
N ARG A 117 -7.04 -13.68 1.20
CA ARG A 117 -6.89 -15.05 1.72
C ARG A 117 -5.50 -15.35 2.29
N GLY A 118 -4.66 -14.34 2.47
CA GLY A 118 -3.30 -14.49 3.03
C GLY A 118 -2.22 -14.88 2.03
N ASP A 119 -2.51 -14.94 0.72
CA ASP A 119 -1.52 -15.25 -0.32
C ASP A 119 -0.95 -13.97 -0.95
N ALA A 120 -0.05 -13.30 -0.21
CA ALA A 120 0.57 -12.06 -0.65
C ALA A 120 1.40 -12.22 -1.94
N LEU A 121 2.13 -13.32 -2.09
CA LEU A 121 3.03 -13.53 -3.22
C LEU A 121 2.26 -13.96 -4.48
N GLY A 122 1.26 -14.83 -4.35
CA GLY A 122 0.38 -15.17 -5.47
C GLY A 122 -0.51 -14.02 -5.90
N ALA A 123 -0.88 -13.10 -5.00
CA ALA A 123 -1.53 -11.84 -5.37
C ALA A 123 -0.59 -10.93 -6.18
N TYR A 124 0.66 -10.75 -5.72
CA TYR A 124 1.65 -9.96 -6.44
C TYR A 124 1.92 -10.52 -7.85
N GLU A 125 2.07 -11.83 -7.96
CA GLU A 125 2.29 -12.54 -9.23
C GLU A 125 1.10 -12.34 -10.19
N ALA A 126 -0.13 -12.53 -9.71
CA ALA A 126 -1.34 -12.30 -10.49
C ALA A 126 -1.41 -10.87 -11.05
N LEU A 127 -1.25 -9.87 -10.19
CA LEU A 127 -1.36 -8.44 -10.55
C LEU A 127 -0.20 -7.95 -11.43
N SER A 128 0.93 -8.66 -11.40
CA SER A 128 2.07 -8.41 -12.29
C SER A 128 1.93 -9.09 -13.66
N GLY A 129 1.08 -10.12 -13.76
CA GLY A 129 0.98 -11.03 -14.90
C GLY A 129 -0.43 -11.15 -15.44
N GLU A 130 -1.10 -12.26 -15.15
CA GLU A 130 -2.39 -12.66 -15.72
C GLU A 130 -3.49 -11.61 -15.51
N HIS A 131 -3.53 -10.96 -14.35
CA HIS A 131 -4.54 -9.95 -13.98
C HIS A 131 -3.94 -8.54 -13.97
N ARG A 132 -2.97 -8.28 -14.86
CA ARG A 132 -2.33 -6.98 -14.95
C ARG A 132 -3.31 -5.93 -15.50
N VAL A 133 -3.48 -4.86 -14.74
CA VAL A 133 -4.21 -3.66 -15.15
C VAL A 133 -3.23 -2.65 -15.75
N ARG A 134 -3.55 -2.10 -16.94
CA ARG A 134 -2.66 -1.11 -17.58
C ARG A 134 -2.52 0.14 -16.73
N PHE A 135 -1.31 0.71 -16.73
CA PHE A 135 -0.94 1.92 -15.95
C PHE A 135 -0.97 1.75 -14.42
N LEU A 136 -1.36 0.58 -13.90
CA LEU A 136 -1.27 0.27 -12.49
C LEU A 136 0.07 -0.43 -12.20
N GLY A 137 1.01 0.32 -11.62
CA GLY A 137 2.33 -0.21 -11.26
C GLY A 137 2.38 -0.87 -9.87
N PRO A 138 3.47 -1.61 -9.57
CA PRO A 138 3.64 -2.29 -8.29
C PRO A 138 3.50 -1.44 -7.04
N ALA A 139 3.89 -0.17 -7.10
CA ALA A 139 3.78 0.73 -5.96
C ALA A 139 2.34 0.97 -5.49
N PHE A 140 1.37 0.86 -6.41
CA PHE A 140 -0.04 1.06 -6.10
C PHE A 140 -0.78 -0.25 -5.94
N PHE A 141 -0.50 -1.27 -6.76
CA PHE A 141 -1.15 -2.56 -6.50
C PHE A 141 -0.69 -3.21 -5.18
N SER A 142 0.55 -2.94 -4.70
CA SER A 142 0.95 -3.38 -3.35
C SER A 142 0.15 -2.68 -2.25
N LYS A 143 -0.31 -1.44 -2.48
CA LYS A 143 -1.21 -0.73 -1.56
C LYS A 143 -2.59 -1.38 -1.55
N LEU A 144 -3.12 -1.70 -2.73
CA LEU A 144 -4.38 -2.42 -2.86
C LEU A 144 -4.31 -3.79 -2.15
N MET A 145 -3.22 -4.54 -2.35
CA MET A 145 -3.00 -5.81 -1.66
C MET A 145 -2.95 -5.65 -0.14
N HIS A 146 -2.21 -4.64 0.34
CA HIS A 146 -2.06 -4.35 1.77
C HIS A 146 -3.41 -4.09 2.44
N PHE A 147 -4.24 -3.23 1.85
CA PHE A 147 -5.53 -2.87 2.43
C PHE A 147 -6.66 -3.88 2.13
N MET A 148 -6.50 -4.76 1.14
CA MET A 148 -7.43 -5.87 0.89
C MET A 148 -7.25 -7.02 1.88
N ALA A 149 -6.02 -7.25 2.33
CA ALA A 149 -5.75 -8.24 3.35
C ALA A 149 -6.23 -7.76 4.72
N PRO A 150 -6.50 -8.68 5.66
CA PRO A 150 -6.64 -8.32 7.07
C PRO A 150 -5.45 -7.46 7.54
N PRO A 151 -5.67 -6.48 8.43
CA PRO A 151 -4.59 -5.70 9.02
C PRO A 151 -3.49 -6.60 9.59
N PRO A 152 -2.20 -6.34 9.33
CA PRO A 152 -1.12 -7.16 9.88
C PRO A 152 -1.12 -7.15 11.41
N GLU A 153 -1.08 -8.31 12.03
CA GLU A 153 -1.01 -8.44 13.48
C GLU A 153 0.38 -8.92 13.95
N VAL A 154 0.65 -8.77 15.25
CA VAL A 154 1.92 -9.23 15.83
C VAL A 154 2.02 -10.75 15.69
N GLY A 155 3.07 -11.21 15.02
CA GLY A 155 3.33 -12.63 14.79
C GLY A 155 2.91 -13.13 13.41
N ASP A 156 2.20 -12.31 12.62
CA ASP A 156 1.92 -12.64 11.22
C ASP A 156 3.21 -12.77 10.42
N VAL A 157 3.20 -13.74 9.50
CA VAL A 157 4.30 -14.04 8.60
C VAL A 157 3.87 -13.71 7.18
N ARG A 158 4.60 -12.82 6.52
CA ARG A 158 4.39 -12.34 5.15
C ARG A 158 2.99 -11.81 4.81
N PRO A 159 2.33 -10.97 5.63
CA PRO A 159 1.21 -10.19 5.14
C PRO A 159 1.66 -9.29 3.98
N PRO A 160 0.78 -8.94 3.03
CA PRO A 160 1.15 -8.00 1.98
C PRO A 160 1.47 -6.63 2.59
N LEU A 161 2.69 -6.15 2.32
CA LEU A 161 3.15 -4.82 2.70
C LEU A 161 3.27 -3.93 1.47
N ILE A 162 3.13 -2.62 1.68
CA ILE A 162 3.32 -1.62 0.63
C ILE A 162 4.81 -1.58 0.26
N LEU A 163 5.10 -1.63 -1.04
CA LEU A 163 6.44 -1.37 -1.57
C LEU A 163 6.36 -0.21 -2.55
N ASP A 164 6.81 0.97 -2.14
CA ASP A 164 6.93 2.12 -3.02
C ASP A 164 8.37 2.64 -3.13
N SER A 165 8.57 3.73 -3.85
CA SER A 165 9.90 4.28 -4.08
C SER A 165 10.59 4.71 -2.79
N ARG A 166 9.86 5.17 -1.77
CA ARG A 166 10.42 5.59 -0.47
C ARG A 166 10.85 4.37 0.32
N VAL A 167 10.02 3.34 0.38
CA VAL A 167 10.39 2.05 0.99
C VAL A 167 11.61 1.45 0.29
N ALA A 168 11.64 1.41 -1.04
CA ALA A 168 12.78 0.92 -1.80
C ALA A 168 14.06 1.74 -1.53
N GLN A 169 13.95 3.07 -1.44
CA GLN A 169 15.08 3.94 -1.09
C GLN A 169 15.58 3.71 0.34
N ALA A 170 14.68 3.47 1.30
CA ALA A 170 15.04 3.14 2.68
C ALA A 170 15.87 1.84 2.74
N LEU A 171 15.46 0.83 1.96
CA LEU A 171 16.18 -0.45 1.78
C LEU A 171 17.51 -0.32 1.02
N GLY A 172 17.85 0.87 0.52
CA GLY A 172 19.07 1.13 -0.24
C GLY A 172 19.02 0.64 -1.69
N TRP A 173 17.84 0.39 -2.24
CA TRP A 173 17.69 -0.07 -3.62
C TRP A 173 17.87 1.09 -4.61
N ARG A 174 18.61 0.84 -5.69
CA ARG A 174 18.69 1.78 -6.82
C ARG A 174 17.40 1.82 -7.65
N LYS A 175 16.71 0.69 -7.71
CA LYS A 175 15.45 0.52 -8.45
C LYS A 175 14.28 1.02 -7.61
N THR A 176 13.59 2.04 -8.12
CA THR A 176 12.49 2.74 -7.42
C THR A 176 11.10 2.44 -7.98
N ALA A 177 10.99 1.54 -8.97
CA ALA A 177 9.73 1.11 -9.56
C ALA A 177 9.88 -0.25 -10.27
N SER A 178 8.75 -0.83 -10.69
CA SER A 178 8.68 -2.05 -11.53
C SER A 178 9.38 -3.27 -10.93
N TRP A 179 9.24 -3.48 -9.62
CA TRP A 179 9.85 -4.61 -8.93
C TRP A 179 9.26 -5.95 -9.41
N SER A 180 10.10 -6.98 -9.41
CA SER A 180 9.73 -8.36 -9.72
C SER A 180 9.17 -9.07 -8.49
N LEU A 181 8.51 -10.20 -8.68
CA LEU A 181 8.05 -11.07 -7.59
C LEU A 181 9.19 -11.46 -6.64
N ALA A 182 10.38 -11.75 -7.17
CA ALA A 182 11.55 -12.09 -6.36
C ALA A 182 12.06 -10.90 -5.51
N GLU A 183 11.99 -9.69 -6.05
CA GLU A 183 12.33 -8.47 -5.30
C GLU A 183 11.27 -8.20 -4.22
N TYR A 184 9.98 -8.33 -4.53
CA TYR A 184 8.92 -8.17 -3.55
C TYR A 184 9.03 -9.20 -2.41
N ARG A 185 9.31 -10.47 -2.73
CA ARG A 185 9.59 -11.51 -1.71
C ARG A 185 10.76 -11.11 -0.81
N ALA A 186 11.88 -10.68 -1.41
CA ALA A 186 13.05 -10.25 -0.64
C ALA A 186 12.76 -9.04 0.27
N TYR A 187 11.85 -8.15 -0.14
CA TYR A 187 11.37 -7.07 0.71
C TYR A 187 10.57 -7.60 1.91
N LEU A 188 9.60 -8.49 1.71
CA LEU A 188 8.81 -9.05 2.82
C LEU A 188 9.70 -9.80 3.82
N ASP A 189 10.65 -10.60 3.34
CA ASP A 189 11.64 -11.30 4.17
C ASP A 189 12.46 -10.32 5.01
N ALA A 190 12.90 -9.20 4.41
CA ALA A 190 13.63 -8.17 5.14
C ALA A 190 12.75 -7.44 6.16
N ALA A 191 11.48 -7.15 5.85
CA ALA A 191 10.57 -6.50 6.78
C ALA A 191 10.37 -7.35 8.06
N GLU A 192 10.25 -8.67 7.91
CA GLU A 192 10.21 -9.61 9.04
C GLU A 192 11.47 -9.59 9.88
N GLU A 193 12.63 -9.64 9.23
CA GLU A 193 13.90 -9.65 9.94
C GLU A 193 14.19 -8.30 10.64
N LEU A 194 13.81 -7.19 9.99
CA LEU A 194 13.86 -5.86 10.60
C LEU A 194 12.95 -5.77 11.82
N ARG A 195 11.69 -6.24 11.71
CA ARG A 195 10.76 -6.29 12.85
C ARG A 195 11.35 -7.06 14.02
N ALA A 196 11.84 -8.28 13.76
CA ALA A 196 12.41 -9.14 14.79
C ALA A 196 13.58 -8.50 15.55
N ARG A 197 14.39 -7.70 14.86
CA ARG A 197 15.58 -7.04 15.43
C ARG A 197 15.29 -5.66 16.05
N TRP A 198 14.31 -4.93 15.52
CA TRP A 198 14.05 -3.54 15.88
C TRP A 198 12.88 -3.37 16.85
N ARG A 199 11.72 -3.96 16.52
CA ARG A 199 10.46 -3.86 17.30
C ARG A 199 9.64 -5.15 17.15
N PRO A 200 10.03 -6.25 17.83
CA PRO A 200 9.34 -7.54 17.72
C PRO A 200 7.93 -7.51 18.32
N ASP A 201 7.62 -6.48 19.11
CA ASP A 201 6.34 -6.21 19.77
C ASP A 201 5.35 -5.43 18.88
N LEU A 202 5.78 -4.98 17.70
CA LEU A 202 4.92 -4.24 16.76
C LEU A 202 4.57 -5.08 15.52
N PRO A 203 3.42 -4.82 14.87
CA PRO A 203 3.05 -5.42 13.59
C PRO A 203 3.93 -4.93 12.44
N LEU A 204 3.91 -5.67 11.32
CA LEU A 204 4.78 -5.42 10.16
C LEU A 204 4.45 -4.13 9.39
N ASP A 205 3.20 -3.65 9.46
CA ASP A 205 2.78 -2.38 8.85
C ASP A 205 3.44 -1.17 9.51
N VAL A 206 3.81 -1.26 10.79
CA VAL A 206 4.59 -0.20 11.46
C VAL A 206 6.04 -0.18 10.96
N VAL A 207 6.64 -1.33 10.69
CA VAL A 207 7.99 -1.40 10.09
C VAL A 207 7.97 -0.86 8.66
N GLU A 208 6.96 -1.22 7.86
CA GLU A 208 6.74 -0.63 6.53
C GLU A 208 6.60 0.89 6.62
N TYR A 209 5.78 1.41 7.54
CA TYR A 209 5.58 2.84 7.69
C TYR A 209 6.87 3.55 8.09
N GLN A 210 7.68 2.97 8.99
CA GLN A 210 8.96 3.56 9.35
C GLN A 210 9.92 3.58 8.15
N LEU A 211 9.97 2.51 7.35
CA LEU A 211 10.74 2.48 6.10
C LEU A 211 10.28 3.59 5.15
N PHE A 212 8.97 3.79 4.99
CA PHE A 212 8.42 4.89 4.20
C PHE A 212 8.86 6.26 4.74
N ALA A 213 8.78 6.47 6.07
CA ALA A 213 9.12 7.72 6.72
C ALA A 213 10.60 8.08 6.53
N VAL A 214 11.52 7.13 6.74
CA VAL A 214 12.97 7.36 6.58
C VAL A 214 13.39 7.44 5.12
N GLY A 215 12.64 6.82 4.21
CA GLY A 215 12.82 6.97 2.76
C GLY A 215 12.33 8.32 2.21
N LYS A 216 11.49 9.04 2.96
CA LYS A 216 11.02 10.39 2.62
C LYS A 216 12.06 11.47 2.95
N GLN A 217 12.99 11.18 3.86
CA GLN A 217 14.04 12.11 4.26
C GLN A 217 15.11 12.21 3.15
N PRO A 218 15.61 13.42 2.83
CA PRO A 218 16.60 13.64 1.77
C PRO A 218 17.94 12.96 2.03
#